data_AF-A0A925XR03-F1
#
_entry.id   AF-A0A925XR03-F1
#
_cell.length_a   1.000
_cell.length_b   1.000
_cell.length_c   1.000
_cell.angle_alpha   90.00
_cell.angle_beta   90.00
_cell.angle_gamma   90.00
#
_symmetry.space_group_name_H-M   'P 1'
#
loop_
_entity.id
_entity.type
_entity.pdbx_description
1 polymer ?
#
loop_
_entity_poly.entity_id
_entity_poly.type
_entity_poly.pdbx_seq_one_letter_code
_entity_poly.pdbx_strand_id
1 'polypeptide(L)'
;MADGHTFGRTGLEPELGGGLRSDTERSGCEPELGGMLRQKGLYVDEITCIGCGLCAYIARSTFYLEPEYGRSRVVNQLGDS
;
A
#
# COMPACT_ATOMS: atom_id res chain seq x y z
N MET A 1 30.86 25.29 4.75
CA MET A 1 31.86 24.79 3.79
C MET A 1 32.60 23.67 4.51
N ALA A 2 32.41 22.37 4.27
CA ALA A 2 31.80 21.64 3.16
C ALA A 2 31.15 20.34 3.75
N ASP A 3 29.87 20.07 3.49
CA ASP A 3 29.34 19.22 2.42
C ASP A 3 29.46 17.72 2.71
N GLY A 4 28.36 17.13 3.21
CA GLY A 4 28.20 15.69 3.44
C GLY A 4 26.91 15.16 2.81
N HIS A 5 26.88 15.19 1.48
CA HIS A 5 26.03 14.47 0.53
C HIS A 5 24.62 13.99 0.95
N THR A 6 23.62 14.51 0.24
CA THR A 6 22.18 14.33 0.40
C THR A 6 21.59 12.94 0.07
N PHE A 7 22.29 11.87 -0.31
CA PHE A 7 21.57 10.71 -0.89
C PHE A 7 21.97 9.34 -0.35
N GLY A 8 21.01 8.64 0.29
CA GLY A 8 21.18 7.25 0.74
C GLY A 8 19.96 6.53 1.35
N ARG A 9 18.71 6.92 1.06
CA ARG A 9 17.53 6.06 1.32
C ARG A 9 17.32 5.15 0.10
N THR A 10 16.97 3.88 0.31
CA THR A 10 16.87 2.87 -0.77
C THR A 10 15.84 3.21 -1.84
N GLY A 11 14.88 4.09 -1.55
CA GLY A 11 13.92 4.62 -2.52
C GLY A 11 12.69 3.75 -2.77
N LEU A 12 12.43 2.74 -1.91
CA LEU A 12 11.37 1.74 -2.10
C LEU A 12 10.69 1.32 -0.77
N GLU A 13 10.63 2.21 0.21
CA GLU A 13 10.32 1.93 1.63
C GLU A 13 8.80 2.10 1.94
N PRO A 14 8.08 1.19 2.65
CA PRO A 14 6.72 1.43 3.15
C PRO A 14 6.63 2.70 4.00
N GLU A 15 7.28 2.67 5.17
CA GLU A 15 8.17 3.73 5.58
C GLU A 15 9.61 3.21 5.67
N LEU A 16 9.85 1.87 5.59
CA LEU A 16 11.19 1.23 5.51
C LEU A 16 11.32 -0.30 5.20
N GLY A 17 10.26 -1.12 5.11
CA GLY A 17 10.26 -2.37 4.29
C GLY A 17 10.76 -3.67 4.93
N GLY A 18 9.88 -4.67 5.05
CA GLY A 18 10.12 -5.96 5.71
C GLY A 18 11.20 -6.85 5.08
N GLY A 19 11.71 -7.80 5.87
CA GLY A 19 12.93 -8.60 5.61
C GLY A 19 12.96 -9.49 4.36
N LEU A 20 11.90 -9.51 3.55
CA LEU A 20 11.78 -10.28 2.31
C LEU A 20 12.10 -9.46 1.03
N ARG A 21 12.50 -8.18 1.16
CA ARG A 21 12.77 -7.30 0.00
C ARG A 21 13.97 -7.71 -0.85
N SER A 22 14.97 -8.33 -0.22
CA SER A 22 16.24 -8.75 -0.83
C SER A 22 16.16 -10.11 -1.54
N ASP A 23 15.03 -10.81 -1.43
CA ASP A 23 14.87 -12.10 -2.08
C ASP A 23 14.74 -11.91 -3.60
N THR A 24 15.63 -12.57 -4.34
CA THR A 24 15.80 -12.40 -5.79
C THR A 24 14.65 -13.05 -6.57
N GLU A 25 13.96 -14.01 -5.97
CA GLU A 25 12.84 -14.73 -6.57
C GLU A 25 11.56 -14.50 -5.74
N ARG A 26 10.81 -13.44 -6.10
CA ARG A 26 9.57 -13.09 -5.42
C ARG A 26 8.46 -14.06 -5.82
N SER A 27 7.94 -14.80 -4.85
CA SER A 27 6.94 -15.85 -5.05
C SER A 27 5.55 -15.28 -5.38
N GLY A 28 5.33 -13.96 -5.22
CA GLY A 28 4.01 -13.34 -5.42
C GLY A 28 3.04 -13.58 -4.26
N CYS A 29 3.50 -14.22 -3.19
CA CYS A 29 2.76 -14.50 -1.96
C CYS A 29 3.18 -13.58 -0.80
N GLU A 30 4.03 -12.58 -1.05
CA GLU A 30 4.40 -11.60 -0.04
C GLU A 30 3.18 -10.72 0.31
N PRO A 31 2.98 -10.35 1.58
CA PRO A 31 1.81 -9.59 2.05
C PRO A 31 1.73 -8.15 1.48
N GLU A 32 2.72 -7.73 0.71
CA GLU A 32 2.83 -6.37 0.16
C GLU A 32 3.01 -6.44 -1.36
N LEU A 33 2.25 -5.63 -2.12
CA LEU A 33 2.53 -5.42 -3.55
C LEU A 33 4.01 -5.03 -3.70
N GLY A 34 4.79 -5.87 -4.36
CA GLY A 34 6.22 -5.66 -4.56
C GLY A 34 6.55 -4.84 -5.81
N GLY A 35 7.73 -4.20 -5.83
CA GLY A 35 8.34 -3.66 -7.07
C GLY A 35 7.57 -2.48 -7.69
N MET A 36 7.51 -2.42 -9.02
CA MET A 36 6.80 -1.35 -9.75
C MET A 36 5.29 -1.33 -9.46
N LEU A 37 4.70 -2.48 -9.11
CA LEU A 37 3.28 -2.59 -8.80
C LEU A 37 2.96 -1.87 -7.48
N ARG A 38 3.88 -1.90 -6.51
CA ARG A 38 3.78 -1.13 -5.25
C ARG A 38 3.52 0.35 -5.48
N GLN A 39 4.25 0.94 -6.42
CA GLN A 39 4.16 2.38 -6.69
C GLN A 39 2.80 2.78 -7.28
N LYS A 40 2.05 1.80 -7.80
CA LYS A 40 0.75 1.99 -8.45
C LYS A 40 -0.39 1.37 -7.64
N GLY A 41 -0.07 0.73 -6.51
CA GLY A 41 -1.06 0.11 -5.63
C GLY A 41 -1.89 1.15 -4.90
N LEU A 42 -3.16 0.84 -4.72
CA LEU A 42 -4.08 1.53 -3.83
C LEU A 42 -3.85 1.04 -2.39
N TYR A 43 -3.78 1.99 -1.47
CA TYR A 43 -3.62 1.76 -0.04
C TYR A 43 -4.64 2.59 0.74
N VAL A 44 -5.12 2.03 1.85
CA VAL A 44 -5.90 2.77 2.85
C VAL A 44 -5.08 2.79 4.13
N ASP A 45 -4.82 3.98 4.64
CA ASP A 45 -4.18 4.13 5.95
C ASP A 45 -5.21 3.88 7.06
N GLU A 46 -5.00 2.82 7.84
CA GLU A 46 -5.97 2.37 8.83
C GLU A 46 -6.09 3.31 10.03
N ILE A 47 -5.02 4.03 10.38
CA ILE A 47 -4.99 4.91 11.55
C ILE A 47 -5.81 6.18 11.28
N THR A 48 -5.73 6.70 10.05
CA THR A 48 -6.42 7.91 9.61
C THR A 48 -7.80 7.63 9.01
N CYS A 49 -8.11 6.38 8.61
CA CYS A 49 -9.42 6.04 8.09
C CYS A 49 -10.52 6.23 9.14
N ILE A 50 -11.36 7.26 8.93
CA ILE A 50 -12.49 7.59 9.81
C ILE A 50 -13.76 6.76 9.56
N GLY A 51 -13.74 5.86 8.58
CA GLY A 51 -14.87 4.97 8.27
C GLY A 51 -16.11 5.65 7.68
N CYS A 52 -15.96 6.74 6.91
CA CYS A 52 -17.09 7.43 6.28
C CYS A 52 -17.80 6.62 5.18
N GLY A 53 -17.16 5.57 4.66
CA GLY A 53 -17.74 4.63 3.70
C GLY A 53 -17.98 5.15 2.28
N LEU A 54 -17.68 6.42 1.99
CA LEU A 54 -17.89 6.99 0.66
C LEU A 54 -17.08 6.26 -0.44
N CYS A 55 -15.85 5.85 -0.12
CA CYS A 55 -15.01 5.05 -1.01
C CYS A 55 -15.67 3.74 -1.43
N ALA A 56 -16.20 2.98 -0.47
CA ALA A 56 -16.91 1.74 -0.73
C ALA A 56 -18.26 1.97 -1.44
N TYR A 57 -18.90 3.13 -1.27
CA TYR A 57 -20.12 3.47 -2.01
C TYR A 57 -19.86 3.74 -3.50
N ILE A 58 -18.84 4.57 -3.79
CA ILE A 58 -18.52 4.99 -5.16
C ILE A 58 -17.81 3.87 -5.94
N ALA A 59 -16.87 3.17 -5.31
CA ALA A 59 -16.01 2.18 -5.94
C ALA A 59 -16.12 0.81 -5.25
N ARG A 60 -17.31 0.22 -5.36
CA ARG A 60 -17.69 -1.05 -4.71
C ARG A 60 -16.84 -2.26 -5.10
N SER A 61 -16.27 -2.26 -6.30
CA SER A 61 -15.37 -3.31 -6.78
C SER A 61 -13.96 -3.20 -6.20
N THR A 62 -13.55 -1.99 -5.80
CA THR A 62 -12.20 -1.68 -5.32
C THR A 62 -12.11 -1.67 -3.80
N PHE A 63 -13.14 -1.18 -3.11
CA PHE A 63 -13.13 -0.98 -1.65
C PHE A 63 -14.27 -1.72 -0.95
N TYR A 64 -13.96 -2.25 0.23
CA TYR A 64 -14.90 -2.86 1.16
C TYR A 64 -14.86 -2.13 2.50
N LEU A 65 -15.96 -2.18 3.26
CA LEU A 65 -16.07 -1.65 4.63
C LEU A 65 -16.04 -2.79 5.62
N GLU A 66 -15.06 -2.78 6.52
CA GLU A 66 -14.94 -3.75 7.59
C GLU A 66 -16.08 -3.58 8.62
N PRO A 67 -16.74 -4.66 9.05
CA PRO A 67 -17.93 -4.58 9.89
C PRO A 67 -17.67 -4.16 11.34
N GLU A 68 -16.45 -4.37 11.87
CA GLU A 68 -16.14 -4.12 13.28
C GLU A 68 -15.84 -2.64 13.55
N TYR A 69 -14.96 -2.03 12.76
CA TYR A 69 -14.52 -0.65 12.97
C TYR A 69 -14.96 0.30 11.85
N GLY A 70 -15.71 -0.18 10.84
CA GLY A 70 -16.13 0.63 9.70
C GLY A 70 -14.97 1.10 8.83
N ARG A 71 -13.78 0.50 8.95
CA ARG A 71 -12.60 0.90 8.18
C ARG A 71 -12.70 0.41 6.75
N SER A 72 -12.25 1.24 5.82
CA SER A 72 -12.20 0.83 4.42
C SER A 72 -10.97 -0.04 4.17
N ARG A 73 -11.15 -1.09 3.36
CA ARG A 73 -10.12 -2.04 2.92
C ARG A 73 -10.09 -2.03 1.39
N VAL A 74 -8.89 -2.06 0.81
CA VAL A 74 -8.72 -2.29 -0.64
C VAL A 74 -8.86 -3.78 -0.91
N VAL A 75 -9.79 -4.17 -1.77
CA VAL A 75 -10.05 -5.57 -2.13
C VAL A 75 -9.67 -5.90 -3.58
N ASN A 76 -9.65 -4.89 -4.47
CA ASN A 76 -9.21 -5.05 -5.85
C ASN A 76 -8.38 -3.84 -6.27
N GLN A 77 -7.14 -4.09 -6.70
CA GLN A 77 -6.17 -3.05 -7.08
C GLN A 77 -6.46 -2.42 -8.45
N LEU A 78 -7.23 -3.09 -9.30
CA LEU A 78 -7.46 -2.70 -10.69
C LEU A 78 -8.88 -2.18 -10.94
N GLY A 79 -9.79 -2.34 -9.98
CA GLY A 79 -11.20 -1.96 -10.10
C GLY A 79 -11.92 -2.71 -11.24
N ASP A 80 -12.94 -2.07 -11.82
CA ASP A 80 -13.60 -2.52 -13.04
C ASP A 80 -12.82 -2.00 -14.25
N SER A 81 -12.14 -2.89 -14.97
CA SER A 81 -11.43 -2.57 -16.22
C SER A 81 -12.35 -2.48 -17.42
#